data_AF-A0AB72UK06-F1
#
_entry.id   AF-A0AB72UK06-F1
#
_cell.length_a   1.000
_cell.length_b   1.000
_cell.length_c   1.000
_cell.angle_alpha   90.00
_cell.angle_beta   90.00
_cell.angle_gamma   90.00
#
_symmetry.space_group_name_H-M   'P 1'
#
loop_
_entity.id
_entity.type
_entity.pdbx_description
1 polymer ?
#
loop_
_entity_poly.entity_id
_entity_poly.type
_entity_poly.pdbx_seq_one_letter_code
_entity_poly.pdbx_strand_id
1 'polypeptide(L)'
;MSKPQPKQKPCTLMVIAGVHKSDNGQVVMPGEVIEMHFPNGKYFNLLTSKLLIALLDLAGPAVVEDRAHVARIEALNWSHKDAGTIERAIRELQQTTVELTTTDGKEFVTKSGPILAHVERRHQASTREITVEFSKTFREVIDRSNYWGTLQKTSAMKMESKYALALYSFASLHANRWSPYTDWKIEDLRKRMMGDAKTLGRWQDFKRRALEPAIEEVNHLTDVHIRYEPLPLRPDGKRRRVDAVRMYVRRKTEEEMAEVKSELENGRQGRSRRRINQHERDMQRSLDFSVAVDKSLSEPLRRTLLR
;
A
#
# COMPACT_ATOMS: atom_id res chain seq x y z
N MET A 1 35.95 11.41 19.98
CA MET A 1 35.11 10.32 19.43
C MET A 1 34.29 10.91 18.28
N SER A 2 34.57 10.48 17.05
CA SER A 2 33.85 10.94 15.85
C SER A 2 32.39 10.50 15.91
N LYS A 3 31.44 11.41 15.70
CA LYS A 3 30.01 11.06 15.57
C LYS A 3 29.87 10.10 14.38
N PRO A 4 29.16 8.97 14.52
CA PRO A 4 28.90 8.10 13.38
C PRO A 4 28.15 8.93 12.32
N GLN A 5 28.72 9.00 11.11
CA GLN A 5 28.02 9.63 9.98
C GLN A 5 26.69 8.90 9.74
N PRO A 6 25.60 9.62 9.45
CA PRO A 6 24.34 8.98 9.13
C PRO A 6 24.53 8.09 7.90
N LYS A 7 24.29 6.78 8.05
CA LYS A 7 24.30 5.84 6.92
C LYS A 7 23.36 6.39 5.85
N GLN A 8 23.89 6.66 4.66
CA GLN A 8 23.11 7.13 3.52
C GLN A 8 21.95 6.15 3.30
N LYS A 9 20.71 6.65 3.30
CA LYS A 9 19.55 5.79 3.04
C LYS A 9 19.72 5.16 1.65
N PRO A 10 19.55 3.84 1.50
CA PRO A 10 19.62 3.22 0.18
C PRO A 10 18.52 3.82 -0.70
N CYS A 11 18.80 4.07 -1.97
CA CYS A 11 17.75 4.47 -2.91
C CYS A 11 16.78 3.30 -3.12
N THR A 12 15.53 3.61 -3.46
CA THR A 12 14.47 2.61 -3.62
C THR A 12 14.86 1.54 -4.65
N LEU A 13 15.57 1.93 -5.72
CA LEU A 13 16.06 1.01 -6.76
C LEU A 13 17.00 -0.08 -6.23
N MET A 14 17.91 0.24 -5.30
CA MET A 14 18.78 -0.76 -4.68
C MET A 14 17.98 -1.78 -3.87
N VAL A 15 16.90 -1.34 -3.22
CA VAL A 15 16.03 -2.23 -2.44
C VAL A 15 15.20 -3.12 -3.36
N ILE A 16 14.68 -2.58 -4.47
CA ILE A 16 14.03 -3.36 -5.52
C ILE A 16 14.97 -4.47 -6.01
N ALA A 17 16.23 -4.14 -6.34
CA ALA A 17 17.21 -5.10 -6.81
C ALA A 17 17.49 -6.22 -5.78
N GLY A 18 17.66 -5.85 -4.50
CA GLY A 18 17.89 -6.81 -3.42
C GLY A 18 16.72 -7.75 -3.18
N VAL A 19 15.50 -7.20 -3.12
CA VAL A 19 14.27 -7.97 -2.93
C VAL A 19 14.01 -8.90 -4.11
N HIS A 20 14.10 -8.40 -5.34
CA HIS A 20 13.89 -9.20 -6.56
C HIS A 20 14.91 -10.33 -6.67
N LYS A 21 16.18 -10.08 -6.32
CA LYS A 21 17.22 -11.13 -6.29
C LYS A 21 16.94 -12.22 -5.25
N SER A 22 16.34 -11.86 -4.12
CA SER A 22 16.03 -12.81 -3.04
C SER A 22 14.80 -13.68 -3.32
N ASP A 23 13.95 -13.29 -4.28
CA ASP A 23 12.69 -13.95 -4.63
C ASP A 23 11.83 -14.34 -3.43
N ASN A 24 11.78 -13.47 -2.42
CA ASN A 24 11.08 -13.73 -1.16
C ASN A 24 9.56 -13.41 -1.23
N GLY A 25 9.03 -13.22 -2.44
CA GLY A 25 7.63 -12.87 -2.69
C GLY A 25 7.23 -11.45 -2.23
N GLN A 26 8.20 -10.57 -1.94
CA GLN A 26 7.94 -9.17 -1.66
C GLN A 26 8.06 -8.29 -2.91
N VAL A 27 7.25 -7.24 -2.97
CA VAL A 27 7.30 -6.20 -4.00
C VAL A 27 7.57 -4.87 -3.33
N VAL A 28 8.58 -4.16 -3.82
CA VAL A 28 8.94 -2.82 -3.32
C VAL A 28 8.20 -1.79 -4.15
N MET A 29 7.40 -0.98 -3.47
CA MET A 29 6.62 0.11 -4.06
C MET A 29 7.24 1.44 -3.64
N PRO A 30 7.75 2.25 -4.58
CA PRO A 30 8.21 3.61 -4.29
C PRO A 30 7.10 4.43 -3.62
N GLY A 31 7.48 5.28 -2.67
CA GLY A 31 6.54 6.07 -1.90
C GLY A 31 5.72 7.02 -2.80
N GLU A 32 6.34 7.57 -3.83
CA GLU A 32 5.68 8.39 -4.85
C GLU A 32 4.61 7.61 -5.62
N VAL A 33 4.81 6.31 -5.86
CA VAL A 33 3.81 5.43 -6.49
C VAL A 33 2.69 5.09 -5.52
N ILE A 34 3.00 4.86 -4.23
CA ILE A 34 1.97 4.63 -3.20
C ILE A 34 1.10 5.88 -3.00
N GLU A 35 1.74 7.05 -3.04
CA GLU A 35 1.12 8.35 -2.79
C GLU A 35 0.65 9.05 -4.07
N MET A 36 0.71 8.40 -5.23
CA MET A 36 0.36 9.00 -6.51
C MET A 36 -1.09 9.47 -6.55
N HIS A 37 -1.32 10.60 -7.22
CA HIS A 37 -2.65 11.16 -7.40
C HIS A 37 -3.09 10.98 -8.84
N PHE A 38 -4.38 10.68 -9.00
CA PHE A 38 -5.01 10.52 -10.30
C PHE A 38 -5.74 11.81 -10.67
N PRO A 39 -5.45 12.40 -11.84
CA PRO A 39 -6.22 13.52 -12.35
C PRO A 39 -7.70 13.16 -12.47
N ASN A 40 -8.58 14.14 -12.20
CA ASN A 40 -10.04 14.03 -12.34
C ASN A 40 -10.73 13.02 -11.41
N GLY A 41 -10.11 12.66 -10.28
CA GLY A 41 -10.72 11.76 -9.28
C GLY A 41 -10.89 10.31 -9.75
N LYS A 42 -10.13 9.92 -10.78
CA LYS A 42 -10.01 8.51 -11.16
C LYS A 42 -9.29 7.74 -10.05
N TYR A 43 -9.42 6.42 -10.06
CA TYR A 43 -8.67 5.53 -9.19
C TYR A 43 -8.65 4.15 -9.84
N PHE A 44 -7.68 3.33 -9.45
CA PHE A 44 -7.62 1.96 -9.91
C PHE A 44 -8.72 1.09 -9.34
N ASN A 45 -9.34 0.30 -10.21
CA ASN A 45 -10.05 -0.87 -9.72
C ASN A 45 -9.06 -1.87 -9.07
N LEU A 46 -9.58 -2.82 -8.27
CA LEU A 46 -8.75 -3.78 -7.54
C LEU A 46 -7.82 -4.60 -8.45
N LEU A 47 -8.32 -5.03 -9.61
CA LEU A 47 -7.56 -5.82 -10.57
C LEU A 47 -6.42 -5.00 -11.17
N THR A 48 -6.69 -3.74 -11.53
CA THR A 48 -5.70 -2.78 -12.05
C THR A 48 -4.58 -2.52 -11.04
N SER A 49 -4.92 -2.29 -9.76
CA SER A 49 -3.91 -2.09 -8.69
C SER A 49 -3.02 -3.32 -8.52
N LYS A 50 -3.60 -4.52 -8.54
CA LYS A 50 -2.83 -5.77 -8.43
C LYS A 50 -2.00 -6.05 -9.67
N LEU A 51 -2.49 -5.69 -10.86
CA LEU A 51 -1.70 -5.80 -12.09
C LEU A 51 -0.48 -4.89 -12.02
N LEU A 52 -0.61 -3.67 -11.50
CA LEU A 52 0.55 -2.80 -11.29
C LEU A 52 1.58 -3.48 -10.38
N ILE A 53 1.15 -4.05 -9.25
CA ILE A 53 2.04 -4.79 -8.34
C ILE A 53 2.71 -5.97 -9.06
N ALA A 54 1.96 -6.75 -9.85
CA ALA A 54 2.50 -7.88 -10.60
C ALA A 54 3.49 -7.46 -11.70
N LEU A 55 3.25 -6.34 -12.39
CA LEU A 55 4.15 -5.81 -13.40
C LEU A 55 5.44 -5.24 -12.78
N LEU A 56 5.34 -4.60 -11.61
CA LEU A 56 6.52 -4.12 -10.88
C LEU A 56 7.37 -5.29 -10.37
N ASP A 57 6.73 -6.35 -9.88
CA ASP A 57 7.41 -7.59 -9.49
C ASP A 57 8.11 -8.27 -10.68
N LEU A 58 7.42 -8.37 -11.81
CA LEU A 58 7.98 -8.90 -13.07
C LEU A 58 9.18 -8.08 -13.55
N ALA A 59 9.06 -6.75 -13.52
CA ALA A 59 10.10 -5.85 -14.02
C ALA A 59 11.32 -5.81 -13.10
N GLY A 60 11.12 -5.92 -11.79
CA GLY A 60 12.18 -5.81 -10.80
C GLY A 60 12.99 -4.52 -10.98
N PRO A 61 14.33 -4.56 -10.86
CA PRO A 61 15.15 -3.36 -11.03
C PRO A 61 15.13 -2.83 -12.47
N ALA A 62 14.79 -3.65 -13.46
CA ALA A 62 14.72 -3.23 -14.85
C ALA A 62 13.51 -2.33 -15.16
N VAL A 63 12.64 -2.07 -14.19
CA VAL A 63 11.51 -1.14 -14.33
C VAL A 63 11.96 0.27 -14.74
N VAL A 64 13.20 0.68 -14.43
CA VAL A 64 13.76 2.00 -14.81
C VAL A 64 14.43 2.00 -16.18
N GLU A 65 14.62 0.83 -16.80
CA GLU A 65 15.26 0.70 -18.11
C GLU A 65 14.28 1.04 -19.24
N ASP A 66 14.81 1.56 -20.36
CA ASP A 66 14.01 1.81 -21.56
C ASP A 66 13.82 0.51 -22.36
N ARG A 67 12.99 -0.40 -21.85
CA ARG A 67 12.79 -1.69 -22.48
C ARG A 67 11.39 -2.26 -22.30
N ALA A 68 11.07 -3.19 -23.19
CA ALA A 68 9.91 -4.05 -23.12
C ALA A 68 10.02 -5.09 -22.01
N HIS A 69 8.91 -5.29 -21.28
CA HIS A 69 8.70 -6.37 -20.34
C HIS A 69 7.62 -7.30 -20.87
N VAL A 70 7.95 -8.57 -21.06
CA VAL A 70 7.04 -9.57 -21.60
C VAL A 70 6.54 -10.47 -20.49
N ALA A 71 5.23 -10.69 -20.45
CA ALA A 71 4.62 -11.71 -19.60
C ALA A 71 3.51 -12.45 -20.34
N ARG A 72 3.35 -13.71 -19.97
CA ARG A 72 2.14 -14.47 -20.32
C ARG A 72 0.96 -13.97 -19.50
N ILE A 73 -0.23 -13.92 -20.11
CA ILE A 73 -1.45 -13.54 -19.38
C ILE A 73 -1.66 -14.45 -18.17
N GLU A 74 -1.36 -15.73 -18.29
CA GLU A 74 -1.52 -16.72 -17.20
C GLU A 74 -0.67 -16.36 -15.98
N ALA A 75 0.56 -15.87 -16.18
CA ALA A 75 1.45 -15.43 -15.11
C ALA A 75 0.92 -14.17 -14.39
N LEU A 76 0.16 -13.34 -15.10
CA LEU A 76 -0.51 -12.16 -14.57
C LEU A 76 -1.94 -12.46 -14.08
N ASN A 77 -2.43 -13.70 -14.20
CA ASN A 77 -3.83 -14.04 -13.93
C ASN A 77 -4.01 -14.85 -12.64
N TRP A 78 -3.56 -14.30 -11.51
CA TRP A 78 -3.77 -14.90 -10.18
C TRP A 78 -5.25 -14.99 -9.76
N SER A 79 -6.14 -14.28 -10.47
CA SER A 79 -7.57 -14.18 -10.14
C SER A 79 -8.46 -15.05 -11.02
N HIS A 80 -7.86 -15.88 -11.88
CA HIS A 80 -8.53 -16.78 -12.83
C HIS A 80 -9.63 -16.08 -13.63
N LYS A 81 -9.39 -14.83 -14.02
CA LYS A 81 -10.29 -14.04 -14.87
C LYS A 81 -10.11 -14.42 -16.33
N ASP A 82 -11.11 -14.15 -17.15
CA ASP A 82 -10.95 -14.28 -18.59
C ASP A 82 -9.90 -13.27 -19.10
N ALA A 83 -9.27 -13.59 -20.23
CA ALA A 83 -8.23 -12.76 -20.83
C ALA A 83 -8.72 -11.34 -21.14
N GLY A 84 -9.98 -11.19 -21.59
CA GLY A 84 -10.59 -9.89 -21.90
C GLY A 84 -10.70 -8.98 -20.67
N THR A 85 -10.95 -9.54 -19.49
CA THR A 85 -10.96 -8.80 -18.22
C THR A 85 -9.56 -8.33 -17.82
N ILE A 86 -8.53 -9.17 -17.96
CA ILE A 86 -7.13 -8.76 -17.73
C ILE A 86 -6.73 -7.65 -18.71
N GLU A 87 -7.06 -7.83 -19.98
CA GLU A 87 -6.80 -6.87 -21.05
C GLU A 87 -7.46 -5.50 -20.83
N ARG A 88 -8.68 -5.47 -20.27
CA ARG A 88 -9.34 -4.21 -19.89
C ARG A 88 -8.61 -3.51 -18.75
N ALA A 89 -8.16 -4.26 -17.75
CA ALA A 89 -7.42 -3.67 -16.63
C ALA A 89 -6.02 -3.18 -17.04
N ILE A 90 -5.35 -3.84 -18.00
CA ILE A 90 -4.10 -3.34 -18.59
C ILE A 90 -4.35 -2.07 -19.42
N ARG A 91 -5.47 -2.00 -20.15
CA ARG A 91 -5.88 -0.78 -20.84
C ARG A 91 -6.15 0.36 -19.84
N GLU A 92 -6.77 0.06 -18.70
CA GLU A 92 -6.95 1.02 -17.62
C GLU A 92 -5.60 1.54 -17.10
N LEU A 93 -4.60 0.67 -16.86
CA LEU A 93 -3.24 1.09 -16.51
C LEU A 93 -2.62 2.03 -17.57
N GLN A 94 -2.74 1.67 -18.84
CA GLN A 94 -2.17 2.45 -19.94
C GLN A 94 -2.83 3.83 -20.09
N GLN A 95 -4.15 3.92 -19.91
CA GLN A 95 -4.91 5.17 -20.00
C GLN A 95 -4.85 6.01 -18.72
N THR A 96 -4.24 5.50 -17.66
CA THR A 96 -4.13 6.21 -16.39
C THR A 96 -2.89 7.08 -16.38
N THR A 97 -3.12 8.40 -16.39
CA THR A 97 -2.11 9.39 -16.07
C THR A 97 -1.99 9.55 -14.56
N VAL A 98 -0.77 9.72 -14.07
CA VAL A 98 -0.49 9.96 -12.66
C VAL A 98 0.29 11.25 -12.50
N GLU A 99 0.05 11.95 -11.40
CA GLU A 99 0.84 13.09 -10.96
C GLU A 99 1.75 12.64 -9.81
N LEU A 100 3.04 12.89 -10.00
CA LEU A 100 4.11 12.47 -9.11
C LEU A 100 4.92 13.72 -8.75
N THR A 101 4.94 14.06 -7.46
CA THR A 101 5.72 15.18 -6.95
C THR A 101 7.14 14.69 -6.66
N THR A 102 8.12 15.31 -7.30
CA THR A 102 9.54 15.04 -7.07
C THR A 102 10.27 16.33 -6.71
N THR A 103 11.51 16.23 -6.24
CA THR A 103 12.35 17.40 -5.94
C THR A 103 13.45 17.48 -7.00
N ASP A 104 13.54 18.59 -7.73
CA ASP A 104 14.61 18.83 -8.70
C ASP A 104 15.70 19.71 -8.08
N GLY A 105 16.36 19.18 -7.04
CA GLY A 105 17.45 19.85 -6.31
C GLY A 105 17.02 21.03 -5.42
N LYS A 106 16.26 21.99 -5.94
CA LYS A 106 15.84 23.21 -5.23
C LYS A 106 14.33 23.41 -5.13
N GLU A 107 13.56 22.88 -6.08
CA GLU A 107 12.11 23.07 -6.13
C GLU A 107 11.35 21.75 -6.21
N PHE A 108 10.12 21.76 -5.69
CA PHE A 108 9.17 20.67 -5.91
C PHE A 108 8.59 20.81 -7.31
N VAL A 109 8.79 19.79 -8.14
CA VAL A 109 8.25 19.72 -9.49
C VAL A 109 7.21 18.61 -9.53
N THR A 110 6.01 18.92 -10.00
CA THR A 110 4.99 17.92 -10.30
C THR A 110 5.18 17.45 -11.74
N LYS A 111 5.54 16.19 -11.92
CA LYS A 111 5.59 15.53 -13.22
C LYS A 111 4.30 14.77 -13.44
N SER A 112 3.78 14.80 -14.66
CA SER A 112 2.61 14.03 -15.05
C SER A 112 2.89 13.20 -16.30
N GLY A 113 2.26 12.03 -16.38
CA GLY A 113 2.40 11.12 -17.51
C GLY A 113 1.65 9.82 -17.30
N PRO A 114 1.46 9.00 -18.35
CA PRO A 114 0.90 7.66 -18.21
C PRO A 114 1.85 6.75 -17.44
N ILE A 115 1.36 5.64 -16.90
CA ILE A 115 2.22 4.62 -16.28
C ILE A 115 2.91 3.77 -17.35
N LEU A 116 2.13 3.29 -18.34
CA LEU A 116 2.62 2.49 -19.46
C LEU A 116 2.67 3.37 -20.72
N ALA A 117 3.83 3.43 -21.37
CA ALA A 117 3.98 4.10 -22.66
C ALA A 117 3.53 3.21 -23.83
N HIS A 118 3.79 1.90 -23.72
CA HIS A 118 3.47 0.94 -24.77
C HIS A 118 2.85 -0.33 -24.19
N VAL A 119 1.88 -0.89 -24.93
CA VAL A 119 1.27 -2.20 -24.65
C VAL A 119 1.06 -2.92 -25.98
N GLU A 120 1.79 -4.00 -26.21
CA GLU A 120 1.57 -4.92 -27.34
C GLU A 120 0.89 -6.20 -26.85
N ARG A 121 0.00 -6.76 -27.65
CA ARG A 121 -0.72 -8.01 -27.35
C ARG A 121 -0.58 -8.98 -28.51
N ARG A 122 -0.07 -10.17 -28.23
CA ARG A 122 0.03 -11.23 -29.23
C ARG A 122 -1.12 -12.21 -29.05
N HIS A 123 -2.07 -12.17 -29.98
CA HIS A 123 -3.30 -12.97 -29.92
C HIS A 123 -3.15 -14.43 -30.44
N GLN A 124 -1.92 -14.92 -30.63
CA GLN A 124 -1.70 -16.31 -31.02
C GLN A 124 -2.16 -17.27 -29.91
N ALA A 125 -2.90 -18.32 -30.31
CA ALA A 125 -3.64 -19.21 -29.41
C ALA A 125 -2.76 -19.95 -28.39
N SER A 126 -1.46 -20.13 -28.66
CA SER A 126 -0.57 -20.94 -27.85
C SER A 126 0.20 -20.19 -26.75
N THR A 127 0.37 -18.86 -26.84
CA THR A 127 1.25 -18.12 -25.92
C THR A 127 0.63 -16.93 -25.21
N ARG A 128 -0.40 -16.27 -25.76
CA ARG A 128 -1.12 -15.12 -25.17
C ARG A 128 -0.20 -14.19 -24.35
N GLU A 129 0.73 -13.55 -25.05
CA GLU A 129 1.74 -12.68 -24.44
C GLU A 129 1.30 -11.22 -24.46
N ILE A 130 1.69 -10.51 -23.40
CA ILE A 130 1.56 -9.07 -23.29
C ILE A 130 2.95 -8.49 -23.09
N THR A 131 3.28 -7.52 -23.93
CA THR A 131 4.49 -6.72 -23.80
C THR A 131 4.10 -5.35 -23.28
N VAL A 132 4.79 -4.87 -22.25
CA VAL A 132 4.57 -3.53 -21.70
C VAL A 132 5.88 -2.75 -21.61
N GLU A 133 5.81 -1.45 -21.81
CA GLU A 133 6.93 -0.52 -21.56
C GLU A 133 6.48 0.56 -20.60
N PHE A 134 7.25 0.81 -19.54
CA PHE A 134 6.97 1.88 -18.60
C PHE A 134 7.33 3.24 -19.19
N SER A 135 6.48 4.24 -18.95
CA SER A 135 6.75 5.58 -19.46
C SER A 135 8.00 6.19 -18.86
N LYS A 136 8.66 7.08 -19.60
CA LYS A 136 9.82 7.83 -19.10
C LYS A 136 9.54 8.52 -17.76
N THR A 137 8.37 9.15 -17.61
CA THR A 137 7.95 9.82 -16.36
C THR A 137 7.90 8.83 -15.20
N PHE A 138 7.34 7.65 -15.42
CA PHE A 138 7.23 6.62 -14.37
C PHE A 138 8.61 6.07 -13.99
N ARG A 139 9.46 5.79 -14.98
CA ARG A 139 10.85 5.32 -14.78
C ARG A 139 11.68 6.29 -13.94
N GLU A 140 11.65 7.58 -14.29
CA GLU A 140 12.38 8.63 -13.57
C GLU A 140 11.97 8.74 -12.09
N VAL A 141 10.68 8.52 -11.79
CA VAL A 141 10.18 8.60 -10.42
C VAL A 141 10.68 7.44 -9.57
N ILE A 142 10.68 6.22 -10.11
CA ILE A 142 11.22 5.06 -9.40
C ILE A 142 12.73 5.21 -9.17
N ASP A 143 13.46 5.67 -10.19
CA ASP A 143 14.92 5.87 -10.14
C ASP A 143 15.35 6.89 -9.07
N ARG A 144 14.61 8.01 -8.97
CA ARG A 144 14.89 9.09 -8.01
C ARG A 144 14.33 8.85 -6.61
N SER A 145 13.49 7.83 -6.41
CA SER A 145 12.83 7.56 -5.13
C SER A 145 13.82 7.10 -4.06
N ASN A 146 13.63 7.61 -2.83
CA ASN A 146 14.46 7.28 -1.66
C ASN A 146 13.65 6.82 -0.43
N TYR A 147 12.36 6.58 -0.61
CA TYR A 147 11.45 6.07 0.40
C TYR A 147 10.44 5.12 -0.25
N TRP A 148 10.11 4.02 0.44
CA TRP A 148 9.33 2.93 -0.15
C TRP A 148 8.51 2.18 0.90
N GLY A 149 7.47 1.51 0.42
CA GLY A 149 6.76 0.46 1.15
C GLY A 149 7.10 -0.91 0.56
N THR A 150 7.14 -1.93 1.41
CA THR A 150 7.33 -3.32 0.97
C THR A 150 6.05 -4.10 1.20
N LEU A 151 5.51 -4.70 0.14
CA LEU A 151 4.29 -5.49 0.15
C LEU A 151 4.58 -6.97 -0.03
N GLN A 152 3.86 -7.85 0.64
CA GLN A 152 3.82 -9.27 0.31
C GLN A 152 2.88 -9.49 -0.88
N LYS A 153 3.44 -9.99 -2.00
CA LYS A 153 2.69 -10.24 -3.23
C LYS A 153 1.51 -11.18 -2.97
N THR A 154 1.74 -12.27 -2.25
CA THR A 154 0.72 -13.28 -1.92
C THR A 154 -0.46 -12.68 -1.14
N SER A 155 -0.19 -11.83 -0.14
CA SER A 155 -1.20 -11.08 0.58
C SER A 155 -1.97 -10.16 -0.34
N ALA A 156 -1.26 -9.28 -1.08
CA ALA A 156 -1.88 -8.34 -2.02
C ALA A 156 -2.80 -9.04 -3.04
N MET A 157 -2.36 -10.18 -3.60
CA MET A 157 -3.15 -10.95 -4.56
C MET A 157 -4.40 -11.59 -3.93
N LYS A 158 -4.42 -11.88 -2.62
CA LYS A 158 -5.54 -12.49 -1.89
C LYS A 158 -6.56 -11.51 -1.31
N MET A 159 -6.26 -10.20 -1.27
CA MET A 159 -7.19 -9.16 -0.80
C MET A 159 -8.40 -9.02 -1.73
N GLU A 160 -9.57 -8.71 -1.19
CA GLU A 160 -10.82 -8.60 -1.96
C GLU A 160 -11.37 -7.16 -2.04
N SER A 161 -10.88 -6.27 -1.18
CA SER A 161 -11.24 -4.86 -1.17
C SER A 161 -10.15 -3.98 -1.78
N LYS A 162 -10.52 -3.14 -2.74
CA LYS A 162 -9.65 -2.06 -3.24
C LYS A 162 -9.20 -1.11 -2.12
N TYR A 163 -10.08 -0.88 -1.14
CA TYR A 163 -9.81 -0.02 0.01
C TYR A 163 -8.73 -0.64 0.90
N ALA A 164 -8.79 -1.95 1.11
CA ALA A 164 -7.80 -2.66 1.90
C ALA A 164 -6.44 -2.73 1.21
N LEU A 165 -6.39 -2.95 -0.11
CA LEU A 165 -5.13 -2.94 -0.85
C LEU A 165 -4.46 -1.56 -0.86
N ALA A 166 -5.25 -0.50 -1.03
CA ALA A 166 -4.75 0.88 -0.90
C ALA A 166 -4.21 1.12 0.51
N LEU A 167 -5.00 0.77 1.54
CA LEU A 167 -4.60 0.95 2.93
C LEU A 167 -3.35 0.13 3.31
N TYR A 168 -3.23 -1.10 2.82
CA TYR A 168 -2.04 -1.93 3.01
C TYR A 168 -0.80 -1.27 2.44
N SER A 169 -0.91 -0.68 1.24
CA SER A 169 0.19 0.02 0.58
C SER A 169 0.66 1.21 1.42
N PHE A 170 -0.28 2.05 1.88
CA PHE A 170 0.03 3.17 2.78
C PHE A 170 0.61 2.70 4.12
N ALA A 171 0.03 1.68 4.75
CA ALA A 171 0.53 1.16 6.00
C ALA A 171 1.96 0.63 5.86
N SER A 172 2.26 -0.08 4.78
CA SER A 172 3.60 -0.63 4.51
C SER A 172 4.67 0.42 4.32
N LEU A 173 4.30 1.61 3.81
CA LEU A 173 5.17 2.79 3.72
C LEU A 173 5.47 3.40 5.11
N HIS A 174 4.56 3.24 6.07
CA HIS A 174 4.68 3.82 7.41
C HIS A 174 5.15 2.81 8.47
N ALA A 175 5.08 1.51 8.21
CA ALA A 175 5.33 0.44 9.20
C ALA A 175 6.76 0.45 9.78
N ASN A 176 7.72 1.06 9.09
CA ASN A 176 9.12 1.15 9.52
C ASN A 176 9.52 2.57 9.95
N ARG A 177 8.55 3.47 10.18
CA ARG A 177 8.83 4.83 10.66
C ARG A 177 9.12 4.81 12.17
N TRP A 178 9.91 5.79 12.62
CA TRP A 178 10.19 5.98 14.04
C TRP A 178 8.95 6.38 14.84
N SER A 179 8.05 7.16 14.23
CA SER A 179 6.78 7.54 14.88
C SER A 179 5.84 6.34 14.91
N PRO A 180 5.30 5.96 16.08
CA PRO A 180 4.38 4.83 16.21
C PRO A 180 3.01 5.11 15.59
N TYR A 181 2.70 6.38 15.30
CA TYR A 181 1.45 6.80 14.69
C TYR A 181 1.63 7.87 13.61
N THR A 182 0.60 8.03 12.79
CA THR A 182 0.43 9.13 11.85
C THR A 182 -1.01 9.63 11.91
N ASP A 183 -1.19 10.94 12.04
CA ASP A 183 -2.51 11.56 12.03
C ASP A 183 -2.91 11.85 10.58
N TRP A 184 -4.12 11.41 10.20
CA TRP A 184 -4.65 11.53 8.85
C TRP A 184 -5.97 12.27 8.87
N LYS A 185 -6.08 13.35 8.10
CA LYS A 185 -7.39 13.96 7.85
C LYS A 185 -8.28 12.96 7.12
N ILE A 186 -9.56 12.91 7.50
CA ILE A 186 -10.53 12.01 6.86
C ILE A 186 -10.65 12.31 5.36
N GLU A 187 -10.55 13.57 4.97
CA GLU A 187 -10.59 13.98 3.57
C GLU A 187 -9.44 13.35 2.76
N ASP A 188 -8.22 13.42 3.29
CA ASP A 188 -7.04 12.88 2.62
C ASP A 188 -7.08 11.35 2.58
N LEU A 189 -7.56 10.71 3.64
CA LEU A 189 -7.72 9.26 3.70
C LEU A 189 -8.76 8.78 2.66
N ARG A 190 -9.86 9.51 2.47
CA ARG A 190 -10.83 9.22 1.40
C ARG A 190 -10.25 9.39 0.02
N LYS A 191 -9.56 10.51 -0.25
CA LYS A 191 -8.89 10.74 -1.54
C LYS A 191 -7.95 9.57 -1.86
N ARG A 192 -7.17 9.12 -0.88
CA ARG A 192 -6.21 8.02 -1.03
C ARG A 192 -6.84 6.65 -1.22
N MET A 193 -7.90 6.33 -0.47
CA MET A 193 -8.55 5.02 -0.57
C MET A 193 -9.54 4.93 -1.74
N MET A 194 -10.14 6.05 -2.15
CA MET A 194 -11.31 6.08 -3.03
C MET A 194 -11.11 6.88 -4.31
N GLY A 195 -10.02 7.65 -4.44
CA GLY A 195 -9.80 8.59 -5.54
C GLY A 195 -10.49 9.93 -5.36
N ASP A 196 -11.42 10.06 -4.41
CA ASP A 196 -12.17 11.29 -4.18
C ASP A 196 -12.50 11.50 -2.69
N ALA A 197 -12.74 12.75 -2.30
CA ALA A 197 -13.03 13.15 -0.92
C ALA A 197 -14.52 13.11 -0.55
N LYS A 198 -15.42 13.10 -1.54
CA LYS A 198 -16.86 13.35 -1.38
C LYS A 198 -17.64 12.06 -1.17
N THR A 199 -17.19 10.97 -1.78
CA THR A 199 -17.72 9.62 -1.63
C THR A 199 -17.64 9.21 -0.16
N LEU A 200 -18.75 8.68 0.35
CA LEU A 200 -18.93 8.35 1.77
C LEU A 200 -18.66 9.57 2.69
N GLY A 201 -19.18 10.75 2.30
CA GLY A 201 -18.95 12.04 2.95
C GLY A 201 -19.21 12.08 4.47
N ARG A 202 -20.13 11.26 4.97
CA ARG A 202 -20.38 11.09 6.41
C ARG A 202 -19.34 10.16 7.04
N TRP A 203 -18.75 10.58 8.16
CA TRP A 203 -17.75 9.78 8.89
C TRP A 203 -18.24 8.34 9.18
N GLN A 204 -19.48 8.19 9.67
CA GLN A 204 -20.04 6.88 10.00
C GLN A 204 -20.16 5.94 8.79
N ASP A 205 -20.46 6.48 7.60
CA ASP A 205 -20.55 5.67 6.38
C ASP A 205 -19.17 5.29 5.86
N PHE A 206 -18.22 6.23 5.89
CA PHE A 206 -16.81 5.95 5.56
C PHE A 206 -16.21 4.88 6.49
N LYS A 207 -16.41 5.07 7.80
CA LYS A 207 -15.97 4.16 8.86
C LYS A 207 -16.48 2.73 8.60
N ARG A 208 -17.80 2.56 8.55
CA ARG A 208 -18.48 1.26 8.45
C ARG A 208 -18.26 0.56 7.11
N ARG A 209 -18.24 1.30 5.99
CA ARG A 209 -18.26 0.71 4.64
C ARG A 209 -16.87 0.57 4.01
N ALA A 210 -15.87 1.27 4.52
CA ALA A 210 -14.55 1.30 3.92
C ALA A 210 -13.42 1.13 4.93
N LEU A 211 -13.34 1.97 5.96
CA LEU A 211 -12.19 1.97 6.86
C LEU A 211 -12.10 0.69 7.70
N GLU A 212 -13.16 0.34 8.44
CA GLU A 212 -13.15 -0.84 9.30
C GLU A 212 -12.99 -2.15 8.52
N PRO A 213 -13.77 -2.40 7.44
CA PRO A 213 -13.57 -3.59 6.62
C PRO A 213 -12.17 -3.66 5.99
N ALA A 214 -11.57 -2.51 5.65
CA ALA A 214 -10.21 -2.47 5.11
C ALA A 214 -9.17 -2.82 6.18
N ILE A 215 -9.28 -2.26 7.38
CA ILE A 215 -8.38 -2.56 8.49
C ILE A 215 -8.46 -4.04 8.87
N GLU A 216 -9.66 -4.60 8.97
CA GLU A 216 -9.86 -6.03 9.25
C GLU A 216 -9.19 -6.91 8.18
N GLU A 217 -9.38 -6.59 6.91
CA GLU A 217 -8.76 -7.35 5.83
C GLU A 217 -7.23 -7.27 5.85
N VAL A 218 -6.67 -6.08 6.12
CA VAL A 218 -5.23 -5.88 6.28
C VAL A 218 -4.70 -6.67 7.47
N ASN A 219 -5.31 -6.51 8.64
CA ASN A 219 -4.92 -7.20 9.87
C ASN A 219 -5.08 -8.71 9.76
N HIS A 220 -5.92 -9.21 8.85
CA HIS A 220 -6.08 -10.64 8.66
C HIS A 220 -5.09 -11.24 7.65
N LEU A 221 -4.78 -10.53 6.56
CA LEU A 221 -4.05 -11.13 5.42
C LEU A 221 -2.61 -10.66 5.24
N THR A 222 -2.16 -9.65 5.98
CA THR A 222 -0.88 -8.99 5.70
C THR A 222 0.06 -9.09 6.88
N ASP A 223 1.31 -8.68 6.63
CA ASP A 223 2.39 -8.60 7.60
C ASP A 223 2.42 -7.32 8.44
N VAL A 224 1.40 -6.47 8.27
CA VAL A 224 1.22 -5.27 9.07
C VAL A 224 -0.03 -5.39 9.93
N HIS A 225 0.01 -4.71 11.07
CA HIS A 225 -1.13 -4.53 11.96
C HIS A 225 -1.45 -3.04 12.04
N ILE A 226 -2.72 -2.69 11.81
CA ILE A 226 -3.26 -1.34 11.84
C ILE A 226 -4.27 -1.23 12.98
N ARG A 227 -4.13 -0.17 13.78
CA ARG A 227 -5.15 0.34 14.71
C ARG A 227 -5.41 1.80 14.39
N TYR A 228 -6.60 2.31 14.68
CA TYR A 228 -6.88 3.73 14.58
C TYR A 228 -7.66 4.27 15.78
N GLU A 229 -7.50 5.56 16.04
CA GLU A 229 -8.26 6.33 17.02
C GLU A 229 -8.87 7.56 16.34
N PRO A 230 -10.19 7.79 16.44
CA PRO A 230 -10.81 8.97 15.86
C PRO A 230 -10.39 10.24 16.63
N LEU A 231 -9.95 11.25 15.90
CA LEU A 231 -9.60 12.56 16.46
C LEU A 231 -10.76 13.55 16.22
N PRO A 232 -11.40 14.05 17.30
CA PRO A 232 -12.47 15.02 17.18
C PRO A 232 -11.94 16.37 16.69
N LEU A 233 -12.73 17.10 15.90
CA LEU A 233 -12.39 18.44 15.40
C LEU A 233 -12.13 19.44 16.54
N ARG A 234 -12.80 19.27 17.67
CA ARG A 234 -12.60 20.09 18.87
C ARG A 234 -12.37 19.19 20.08
N PRO A 235 -11.31 19.43 20.88
CA PRO A 235 -11.05 18.69 22.10
C PRO A 235 -12.12 18.91 23.18
N ASP A 236 -12.84 20.03 23.13
CA ASP A 236 -13.86 20.44 24.11
C ASP A 236 -15.17 19.63 24.07
N GLY A 237 -15.29 18.67 23.14
CA GLY A 237 -16.41 17.74 23.04
C GLY A 237 -17.75 18.35 22.58
N LYS A 238 -17.83 19.67 22.35
CA LYS A 238 -19.09 20.36 22.03
C LYS A 238 -19.64 20.03 20.64
N ARG A 239 -18.81 19.52 19.73
CA ARG A 239 -19.21 18.98 18.43
C ARG A 239 -18.52 17.63 18.17
N ARG A 240 -19.29 16.55 18.10
CA ARG A 240 -18.82 15.16 17.86
C ARG A 240 -18.33 14.89 16.42
N ARG A 241 -17.94 15.92 15.67
CA ARG A 241 -17.45 15.74 14.29
C ARG A 241 -15.99 15.27 14.36
N VAL A 242 -15.73 14.06 13.87
CA VAL A 242 -14.37 13.56 13.64
C VAL A 242 -13.83 14.23 12.38
N ASP A 243 -12.60 14.75 12.44
CA ASP A 243 -11.95 15.42 11.29
C ASP A 243 -10.69 14.68 10.85
N ALA A 244 -10.06 13.94 11.77
CA ALA A 244 -8.90 13.12 11.51
C ALA A 244 -8.97 11.78 12.24
N VAL A 245 -8.09 10.86 11.86
CA VAL A 245 -7.83 9.61 12.58
C VAL A 245 -6.34 9.52 12.87
N ARG A 246 -5.99 9.11 14.09
CA ARG A 246 -4.63 8.71 14.43
C ARG A 246 -4.49 7.24 14.08
N MET A 247 -3.61 6.91 13.14
CA MET A 247 -3.36 5.53 12.74
C MET A 247 -2.04 5.05 13.31
N TYR A 248 -2.06 3.89 13.95
CA TYR A 248 -0.90 3.18 14.43
C TYR A 248 -0.63 2.00 13.50
N VAL A 249 0.61 1.87 13.06
CA VAL A 249 1.02 0.81 12.14
C VAL A 249 2.30 0.16 12.66
N ARG A 250 2.31 -1.17 12.72
CA ARG A 250 3.50 -1.96 13.05
C ARG A 250 3.62 -3.18 12.16
N ARG A 251 4.81 -3.77 12.11
CA ARG A 251 5.01 -5.13 11.61
C ARG A 251 4.45 -6.15 12.62
N LYS A 252 3.98 -7.27 12.10
CA LYS A 252 3.56 -8.41 12.90
C LYS A 252 4.75 -9.21 13.43
N THR A 253 4.57 -9.85 14.57
CA THR A 253 5.54 -10.80 15.12
C THR A 253 5.57 -12.09 14.30
N GLU A 254 6.58 -12.92 14.49
CA GLU A 254 6.67 -14.22 13.79
C GLU A 254 5.47 -15.13 14.07
N GLU A 255 4.95 -15.11 15.31
CA GLU A 255 3.75 -15.86 15.71
C GLU A 255 2.51 -15.37 14.93
N GLU A 256 2.29 -14.06 14.87
CA GLU A 256 1.20 -13.46 14.10
C GLU A 256 1.37 -13.72 12.58
N MET A 257 2.61 -13.80 12.09
CA MET A 257 2.89 -14.15 10.70
C MET A 257 2.57 -15.61 10.38
N ALA A 258 2.72 -16.53 11.33
CA ALA A 258 2.30 -17.92 11.16
C ALA A 258 0.77 -18.02 11.02
N GLU A 259 0.01 -17.23 11.81
CA GLU A 259 -1.45 -17.12 11.66
C GLU A 259 -1.81 -16.62 10.24
N VAL A 260 -1.15 -15.55 9.77
CA VAL A 260 -1.37 -15.01 8.41
C VAL A 260 -1.08 -16.04 7.34
N LYS A 261 0.04 -16.77 7.44
CA LYS A 261 0.42 -17.79 6.46
C LYS A 261 -0.64 -18.88 6.37
N SER A 262 -1.11 -19.38 7.51
CA SER A 262 -2.22 -20.33 7.56
C SER A 262 -3.47 -19.76 6.89
N GLU A 263 -3.83 -18.51 7.19
CA GLU A 263 -5.01 -17.88 6.58
C GLU A 263 -4.86 -17.67 5.07
N LEU A 264 -3.67 -17.36 4.56
CA LEU A 264 -3.43 -17.32 3.13
C LEU A 264 -3.66 -18.72 2.52
N GLU A 265 -3.17 -19.80 3.13
CA GLU A 265 -3.34 -21.17 2.61
C GLU A 265 -4.81 -21.64 2.61
N ASN A 266 -5.65 -21.08 3.48
CA ASN A 266 -7.06 -21.45 3.59
C ASN A 266 -7.94 -20.91 2.44
N GLY A 267 -8.91 -21.73 2.02
CA GLY A 267 -9.89 -21.39 0.98
C GLY A 267 -10.74 -20.15 1.31
N ARG A 268 -11.21 -19.45 0.27
CA ARG A 268 -11.96 -18.17 0.36
C ARG A 268 -13.12 -18.18 1.37
N GLN A 269 -13.94 -19.23 1.36
CA GLN A 269 -15.10 -19.33 2.25
C GLN A 269 -14.70 -19.53 3.73
N GLY A 270 -13.58 -20.22 4.00
CA GLY A 270 -13.04 -20.39 5.34
C GLY A 270 -12.53 -19.07 5.94
N ARG A 271 -11.80 -18.29 5.12
CA ARG A 271 -11.30 -16.96 5.49
C ARG A 271 -12.41 -16.00 5.93
N SER A 272 -13.50 -15.92 5.14
CA SER A 272 -14.60 -15.00 5.45
C SER A 272 -15.30 -15.30 6.80
N ARG A 273 -15.43 -16.59 7.18
CA ARG A 273 -16.07 -16.98 8.45
C ARG A 273 -15.17 -16.67 9.65
N ARG A 274 -13.86 -16.89 9.53
CA ARG A 274 -12.91 -16.64 10.64
C ARG A 274 -12.60 -15.18 10.83
N ARG A 275 -12.65 -14.36 9.76
CA ARG A 275 -12.57 -12.89 9.86
C ARG A 275 -13.57 -12.31 10.86
N ILE A 276 -14.82 -12.77 10.81
CA ILE A 276 -15.87 -12.32 11.72
C ILE A 276 -15.52 -12.64 13.17
N ASN A 277 -14.97 -13.84 13.43
CA ASN A 277 -14.58 -14.28 14.78
C ASN A 277 -13.25 -13.66 15.26
N GLN A 278 -12.39 -13.23 14.33
CA GLN A 278 -11.10 -12.59 14.64
C GLN A 278 -11.28 -11.13 15.04
N HIS A 279 -12.32 -10.44 14.54
CA HIS A 279 -12.67 -9.07 14.91
C HIS A 279 -12.73 -8.86 16.43
N GLU A 280 -13.31 -9.81 17.18
CA GLU A 280 -13.40 -9.74 18.64
C GLU A 280 -12.03 -9.88 19.33
N ARG A 281 -11.12 -10.70 18.79
CA ARG A 281 -9.77 -10.90 19.34
C ARG A 281 -8.84 -9.74 19.00
N ASP A 282 -8.96 -9.20 17.79
CA ASP A 282 -8.19 -8.05 17.34
C ASP A 282 -8.57 -6.80 18.16
N MET A 283 -9.83 -6.66 18.59
CA MET A 283 -10.20 -5.62 19.56
C MET A 283 -9.46 -5.76 20.90
N GLN A 284 -9.26 -6.99 21.39
CA GLN A 284 -8.51 -7.23 22.64
C GLN A 284 -6.99 -6.98 22.46
N ARG A 285 -6.37 -7.49 21.39
CA ARG A 285 -4.95 -7.23 21.05
C ARG A 285 -4.67 -5.75 20.79
N SER A 286 -5.65 -5.04 20.25
CA SER A 286 -5.63 -3.59 20.04
C SER A 286 -5.57 -2.82 21.36
N LEU A 287 -6.20 -3.32 22.43
CA LEU A 287 -6.10 -2.75 23.78
C LEU A 287 -4.69 -2.94 24.37
N ASP A 288 -4.13 -4.14 24.27
CA ASP A 288 -2.78 -4.45 24.76
C ASP A 288 -1.69 -3.63 24.04
N PHE A 289 -1.85 -3.42 22.73
CA PHE A 289 -0.98 -2.58 21.95
C PHE A 289 -1.06 -1.10 22.36
N SER A 290 -2.24 -0.59 22.70
CA SER A 290 -2.41 0.79 23.17
C SER A 290 -1.67 1.01 24.48
N VAL A 291 -1.77 0.04 25.40
CA VAL A 291 -1.03 0.04 26.65
C VAL A 291 0.48 0.00 26.39
N ALA A 292 0.95 -0.75 25.39
CA ALA A 292 2.36 -0.80 25.03
C ALA A 292 2.87 0.51 24.41
N VAL A 293 2.10 1.13 23.52
CA VAL A 293 2.43 2.44 22.93
C VAL A 293 2.45 3.52 24.00
N ASP A 294 1.42 3.61 24.85
CA ASP A 294 1.37 4.59 25.95
C ASP A 294 2.49 4.40 26.97
N LYS A 295 2.83 3.14 27.30
CA LYS A 295 3.99 2.84 28.16
C LYS A 295 5.30 3.33 27.50
N SER A 296 5.51 3.04 26.21
CA SER A 296 6.71 3.46 25.49
C SER A 296 6.82 4.98 25.29
N LEU A 297 5.69 5.70 25.22
CA LEU A 297 5.66 7.17 25.17
C LEU A 297 5.88 7.80 26.56
N SER A 298 5.54 7.09 27.65
CA SER A 298 5.72 7.56 29.03
C SER A 298 7.14 7.39 29.58
N GLU A 299 7.91 6.41 29.10
CA GLU A 299 9.28 6.12 29.56
C GLU A 299 10.32 7.24 29.26
N PRO A 300 10.32 7.88 28.08
CA PRO A 300 11.21 9.01 27.79
C PRO A 300 10.89 10.24 28.66
N LEU A 301 9.61 10.48 28.97
CA LEU A 301 9.17 11.60 29.81
C LEU A 301 9.57 11.43 31.28
N ARG A 302 9.58 10.19 31.80
CA ARG A 302 10.05 9.91 33.18
C ARG A 302 11.56 10.09 33.36
N ARG A 303 12.37 9.81 32.33
CA ARG A 303 13.84 10.01 32.38
C ARG A 303 14.26 11.48 32.33
N THR A 304 13.40 12.37 31.85
CA THR A 304 13.69 13.81 31.74
C THR A 304 13.27 14.58 33.00
N LEU A 305 12.45 13.98 33.88
CA LEU A 305 11.99 14.58 35.14
C LEU A 305 12.71 14.04 36.40
N LEU A 306 13.72 13.19 36.22
CA LEU A 306 14.54 12.61 37.30
C LEU A 306 16.05 12.90 37.10
N ARG A 307 16.40 13.99 36.42
CA ARG A 307 17.75 14.56 36.37
C ARG A 307 17.72 16.04 36.69
#